data_AF-A0A1L5F4M3-F1
#
_entry.id   AF-A0A1L5F4M3-F1
#
_cell.length_a   1.000
_cell.length_b   1.000
_cell.length_c   1.000
_cell.angle_alpha   90.00
_cell.angle_beta   90.00
_cell.angle_gamma   90.00
#
_symmetry.space_group_name_H-M   'P 1'
#
loop_
_entity.id
_entity.type
_entity.pdbx_description
1 polymer ?
#
loop_
_entity_poly.entity_id
_entity_poly.type
_entity_poly.pdbx_seq_one_letter_code
_entity_poly.pdbx_strand_id
1 'polypeptide(L)'
;MLNRHGNPNGEARKGQIAITSNDIKQIPNIINNYDYIKKGNLNRKNQTIVYMKDIKGMVYYVEVISESKNTLSSKTMWKKPSVTVNDSTRGTSLTLDVQTTGYSLKL
;
A
#
# COMPACT_ATOMS: atom_id res chain seq x y z
N MET A 1 4.77 -12.60 -6.95
CA MET A 1 3.67 -11.67 -6.61
C MET A 1 2.36 -12.38 -6.25
N LEU A 2 1.79 -13.24 -7.10
CA LEU A 2 0.41 -13.72 -6.90
C LEU A 2 0.22 -14.73 -5.73
N ASN A 3 1.23 -15.55 -5.38
CA ASN A 3 1.05 -16.67 -4.42
C ASN A 3 0.28 -16.32 -3.14
N ARG A 4 0.85 -15.50 -2.25
CA ARG A 4 0.20 -15.17 -0.97
C ARG A 4 -0.81 -14.03 -1.11
N HIS A 5 -0.55 -13.09 -2.03
CA HIS A 5 -1.36 -11.89 -2.21
C HIS A 5 -2.65 -12.13 -3.01
N GLY A 6 -2.77 -13.28 -3.69
CA GLY A 6 -4.00 -13.69 -4.37
C GLY A 6 -5.01 -14.42 -3.49
N ASN A 7 -4.71 -14.66 -2.19
CA ASN A 7 -5.63 -15.34 -1.28
C ASN A 7 -6.58 -14.33 -0.58
N PRO A 8 -7.89 -14.31 -0.91
CA PRO A 8 -8.83 -13.36 -0.34
C PRO A 8 -8.93 -13.42 1.18
N ASN A 9 -8.96 -14.63 1.75
CA ASN A 9 -9.10 -14.82 3.20
C ASN A 9 -7.85 -14.33 3.95
N GLY A 10 -6.66 -14.56 3.39
CA GLY A 10 -5.40 -14.12 3.98
C GLY A 10 -5.23 -12.60 3.96
N GLU A 11 -5.66 -11.95 2.88
CA GLU A 11 -5.57 -10.49 2.73
C GLU A 11 -6.67 -9.76 3.50
N ALA A 12 -7.89 -10.28 3.54
CA ALA A 12 -8.99 -9.69 4.30
C ALA A 12 -8.65 -9.56 5.80
N ARG A 13 -7.97 -10.55 6.38
CA ARG A 13 -7.45 -10.50 7.76
C ARG A 13 -6.46 -9.36 8.02
N LYS A 14 -5.89 -8.76 6.97
CA LYS A 14 -4.96 -7.63 7.02
C LYS A 14 -5.60 -6.32 6.54
N GLY A 15 -6.91 -6.29 6.35
CA GLY A 15 -7.63 -5.16 5.75
C GLY A 15 -7.23 -4.90 4.29
N GLN A 16 -6.83 -5.94 3.56
CA GLN A 16 -6.40 -5.89 2.17
C GLN A 16 -7.35 -6.68 1.28
N ILE A 17 -7.33 -6.39 -0.01
CA ILE A 17 -8.06 -7.14 -1.02
C ILE A 17 -7.04 -7.99 -1.80
N ALA A 18 -7.43 -9.23 -2.12
CA ALA A 18 -6.59 -10.10 -2.94
C ALA A 18 -6.23 -9.43 -4.28
N ILE A 19 -4.95 -9.55 -4.64
CA ILE A 19 -4.40 -9.16 -5.92
C ILE A 19 -4.79 -10.20 -6.97
N THR A 20 -5.29 -9.72 -8.09
CA THR A 20 -5.63 -10.49 -9.28
C THR A 20 -4.58 -10.29 -10.37
N SER A 21 -4.60 -11.13 -11.40
CA SER A 21 -3.73 -10.95 -12.57
C SER A 21 -3.98 -9.63 -13.30
N ASN A 22 -5.20 -9.08 -13.25
CA ASN A 22 -5.52 -7.79 -13.86
C ASN A 22 -4.94 -6.62 -13.08
N ASP A 23 -4.82 -6.75 -11.75
CA ASP A 23 -4.16 -5.74 -10.91
C ASP A 23 -2.68 -5.66 -11.23
N ILE A 24 -2.01 -6.80 -11.47
CA ILE A 24 -0.58 -6.84 -11.85
C ILE A 24 -0.33 -6.05 -13.15
N LYS A 25 -1.27 -6.09 -14.10
CA LYS A 25 -1.17 -5.31 -15.35
C LYS A 25 -1.24 -3.80 -15.12
N GLN A 26 -1.68 -3.33 -13.95
CA GLN A 26 -1.70 -1.91 -13.60
C GLN A 26 -0.34 -1.40 -13.10
N ILE A 27 0.64 -2.28 -12.83
CA ILE A 27 1.95 -1.86 -12.30
C ILE A 27 2.61 -0.77 -13.15
N PRO A 28 2.71 -0.86 -14.49
CA PRO A 28 3.30 0.22 -15.30
C PRO A 28 2.58 1.56 -15.11
N ASN A 29 1.25 1.55 -15.02
CA ASN A 29 0.46 2.77 -14.78
C ASN A 29 0.71 3.33 -13.37
N ILE A 30 0.78 2.47 -12.35
CA ILE A 30 1.05 2.88 -10.96
C ILE A 30 2.46 3.49 -10.85
N ILE A 31 3.47 2.91 -11.50
CA ILE A 31 4.85 3.42 -11.46
C ILE A 31 4.99 4.73 -12.24
N ASN A 32 4.37 4.85 -13.41
CA ASN A 32 4.53 6.03 -14.26
C ASN A 32 3.62 7.19 -13.86
N ASN A 33 2.46 6.91 -13.26
CA ASN A 33 1.44 7.90 -12.94
C ASN A 33 1.02 7.80 -11.46
N TYR A 34 1.96 7.60 -10.53
CA TYR A 34 1.63 7.51 -9.11
C TYR A 34 1.03 8.81 -8.58
N ASP A 35 0.20 8.69 -7.54
CA ASP A 35 -0.31 9.85 -6.80
C ASP A 35 0.60 10.17 -5.61
N TYR A 36 1.18 9.13 -4.99
CA TYR A 36 2.11 9.27 -3.87
C TYR A 36 3.28 8.29 -3.98
N ILE A 37 4.43 8.70 -3.44
CA ILE A 37 5.63 7.87 -3.36
C ILE A 37 6.22 8.00 -1.95
N LYS A 38 6.71 6.89 -1.40
CA LYS A 38 7.42 6.89 -0.12
C LYS A 38 8.59 5.91 -0.12
N LYS A 39 9.52 6.13 0.80
CA LYS A 39 10.54 5.12 1.10
C LYS A 39 9.85 3.85 1.62
N GLY A 40 10.22 2.71 1.05
CA GLY A 40 9.78 1.41 1.51
C GLY A 40 10.56 0.93 2.73
N ASN A 41 10.51 -0.37 3.01
CA ASN A 41 11.26 -0.94 4.12
C ASN A 41 12.77 -0.85 3.87
N LEU A 42 13.50 -0.43 4.91
CA LEU A 42 14.95 -0.49 4.94
C LEU A 42 15.36 -1.91 5.35
N ASN A 43 15.58 -2.76 4.35
CA ASN A 43 16.22 -4.05 4.60
C ASN A 43 17.73 -3.81 4.51
N ARG A 44 18.55 -4.47 5.36
CA ARG A 44 20.03 -4.37 5.40
C ARG A 44 20.76 -4.48 4.05
N LYS A 45 20.09 -4.90 2.97
CA LYS A 45 20.67 -5.09 1.64
C LYS A 45 20.18 -4.12 0.56
N ASN A 46 18.97 -3.58 0.64
CA ASN A 46 18.38 -2.81 -0.47
C ASN A 46 17.45 -1.69 0.03
N GLN A 47 17.59 -0.48 -0.51
CA GLN A 47 16.63 0.60 -0.37
C GLN A 47 15.43 0.31 -1.29
N THR A 48 14.23 0.26 -0.72
CA THR A 48 13.00 0.05 -1.47
C THR A 48 12.18 1.34 -1.55
N ILE A 49 11.32 1.40 -2.55
CA ILE A 49 10.42 2.53 -2.80
C ILE A 49 9.02 1.96 -2.97
N VAL A 50 8.01 2.62 -2.38
CA VAL A 50 6.61 2.25 -2.52
C VAL A 50 5.89 3.33 -3.30
N TYR A 51 5.36 2.95 -4.45
CA TYR A 51 4.48 3.78 -5.28
C TYR A 51 3.02 3.49 -4.91
N MET A 52 2.22 4.54 -4.86
CA MET A 52 0.82 4.48 -4.46
C MET A 52 -0.06 5.18 -5.48
N LYS A 53 -1.17 4.53 -5.84
CA LYS A 53 -2.17 5.12 -6.74
C LYS A 53 -3.58 4.72 -6.33
N ASP A 54 -4.50 5.67 -6.26
CA ASP A 54 -5.94 5.39 -6.19
C ASP A 54 -6.48 5.10 -7.58
N ILE A 55 -7.07 3.91 -7.75
CA ILE A 55 -7.77 3.54 -8.97
C ILE A 55 -9.15 3.04 -8.56
N LYS A 56 -10.17 3.85 -8.83
CA LYS A 56 -11.58 3.52 -8.60
C LYS A 56 -11.90 3.14 -7.15
N GLY A 57 -11.39 3.90 -6.18
CA GLY A 57 -11.66 3.65 -4.76
C GLY A 57 -10.85 2.50 -4.17
N MET A 58 -9.73 2.14 -4.82
CA MET A 58 -8.76 1.19 -4.30
C MET A 58 -7.38 1.83 -4.36
N VAL A 59 -6.69 1.88 -3.23
CA VAL A 59 -5.30 2.34 -3.17
C VAL A 59 -4.40 1.14 -3.40
N TYR A 60 -3.67 1.18 -4.51
CA TYR A 60 -2.66 0.20 -4.88
C TYR A 60 -1.31 0.63 -4.34
N TYR A 61 -0.54 -0.34 -3.86
CA TYR A 61 0.81 -0.16 -3.37
C TYR A 61 1.74 -1.10 -4.13
N VAL A 62 2.77 -0.55 -4.76
CA VAL A 62 3.81 -1.32 -5.46
C VAL A 62 5.15 -1.00 -4.83
N GLU A 63 5.73 -1.98 -4.14
CA GLU A 63 7.07 -1.88 -3.58
C GLU A 63 8.08 -2.41 -4.60
N VAL A 64 9.06 -1.57 -4.95
CA VAL A 64 10.15 -1.91 -5.86
C VAL A 64 11.49 -1.83 -5.16
N ILE A 65 12.45 -2.62 -5.64
CA ILE A 65 13.86 -2.53 -5.27
C ILE A 65 14.54 -1.65 -6.31
N SER A 66 15.25 -0.61 -5.85
CA SER A 66 16.17 0.14 -6.71
C SER A 66 17.44 -0.69 -6.88
N GLU A 67 17.66 -1.20 -8.08
CA GLU A 67 18.89 -1.91 -8.43
C GLU A 67 19.94 -0.94 -8.99
N SER A 68 21.18 -1.40 -9.12
CA SER A 68 22.21 -0.66 -9.85
C SER A 68 21.81 -0.53 -11.32
N LYS A 69 22.07 0.63 -11.95
CA LYS A 69 21.81 0.92 -13.38
C LYS A 69 20.36 1.32 -13.73
N ASN A 70 19.71 2.14 -12.89
CA ASN A 70 18.39 2.73 -13.18
C ASN A 70 17.26 1.71 -13.45
N THR A 71 17.41 0.46 -12.96
CA THR A 71 16.38 -0.57 -13.08
C THR A 71 15.58 -0.69 -11.78
N LEU A 72 14.28 -0.92 -11.92
CA LEU A 72 13.36 -1.17 -10.82
C LEU A 72 12.80 -2.59 -10.92
N SER A 73 13.02 -3.39 -9.89
CA SER A 73 12.46 -4.73 -9.79
C SER A 73 11.28 -4.72 -8.83
N SER A 74 10.12 -5.19 -9.30
CA SER A 74 8.91 -5.30 -8.48
C SER A 74 9.09 -6.37 -7.38
N LYS A 75 9.02 -5.96 -6.12
CA LYS A 75 9.20 -6.83 -4.94
C LYS A 75 7.87 -7.40 -4.47
N THR A 76 6.88 -6.53 -4.24
CA THR A 76 5.55 -6.94 -3.80
C THR A 76 4.50 -5.89 -4.15
N MET A 77 3.23 -6.31 -4.16
CA MET A 77 2.08 -5.46 -4.42
C MET A 77 0.95 -5.87 -3.49
N TRP A 78 0.23 -4.87 -2.99
CA TRP A 78 -1.02 -5.07 -2.26
C TRP A 78 -1.99 -3.93 -2.55
N LYS A 79 -3.28 -4.14 -2.27
CA LYS A 79 -4.30 -3.10 -2.44
C LYS A 79 -5.27 -3.07 -1.27
N LYS A 80 -5.78 -1.88 -0.96
CA LYS A 80 -6.75 -1.62 0.10
C LYS A 80 -7.91 -0.79 -0.43
N PRO A 81 -9.12 -0.89 0.16
CA PRO A 81 -10.17 0.09 -0.09
C PRO A 81 -9.64 1.50 0.19
N SER A 82 -9.96 2.45 -0.69
CA SER A 82 -9.74 3.86 -0.41
C SER A 82 -10.74 4.33 0.64
N VAL A 83 -10.28 5.11 1.61
CA VAL A 83 -11.19 5.75 2.56
C VAL A 83 -11.86 6.90 1.81
N THR A 84 -13.03 6.63 1.23
CA THR A 84 -13.89 7.69 0.74
C THR A 84 -14.56 8.30 1.96
N VAL A 85 -14.05 9.43 2.43
CA VAL A 85 -14.78 10.26 3.39
C VAL A 85 -15.99 10.83 2.65
N ASN A 86 -17.16 10.23 2.85
CA ASN A 86 -18.41 10.85 2.46
C ASN A 86 -18.68 12.00 3.43
N ASP A 87 -18.26 13.22 3.08
CA ASP A 87 -18.55 14.45 3.82
C ASP A 87 -20.03 14.85 3.62
N SER A 88 -20.95 14.05 4.19
CA SER A 88 -22.36 14.42 4.33
C SER A 88 -22.71 14.91 5.74
N THR A 89 -21.71 15.08 6.60
CA THR A 89 -21.88 15.63 7.95
C THR A 89 -20.70 16.52 8.28
N ARG A 90 -20.72 17.75 7.75
CA ARG A 90 -19.91 18.85 8.27
C ARG A 90 -20.34 19.16 9.69
N GLY A 91 -19.67 18.52 10.63
CA GLY A 91 -19.84 18.76 12.05
C GLY A 91 -18.99 17.80 12.84
N THR A 92 -17.76 18.24 13.13
CA THR A 92 -16.85 17.81 14.20
C THR A 92 -15.58 17.10 13.74
N SER A 93 -14.48 17.67 14.21
CA SER A 93 -13.07 17.35 14.03
C SER A 93 -12.71 15.86 14.05
N LEU A 94 -11.71 15.52 13.23
CA LEU A 94 -11.03 14.23 13.18
C LEU A 94 -10.42 13.87 14.56
N THR A 95 -11.16 13.17 15.41
CA THR A 95 -10.55 12.37 16.47
C THR A 95 -9.98 11.10 15.83
N LEU A 96 -8.66 11.07 15.70
CA LEU A 96 -7.91 9.84 15.48
C LEU A 96 -8.18 8.93 16.68
N ASP A 97 -9.06 7.94 16.52
CA ASP A 97 -9.20 6.83 17.47
C ASP A 97 -7.91 6.01 17.45
N VAL A 98 -6.97 6.42 18.30
CA VAL A 98 -5.86 5.59 18.74
C VAL A 98 -6.46 4.44 19.53
N GLN A 99 -6.73 3.31 18.85
CA GLN A 99 -6.91 2.04 19.55
C GLN A 99 -5.56 1.63 20.14
N THR A 100 -5.43 1.95 21.42
CA THR A 100 -4.42 1.47 22.37
C THR A 100 -4.05 0.01 22.10
N THR A 101 -2.87 -0.23 21.54
CA THR A 101 -2.14 -1.47 21.79
C THR A 101 -0.83 -1.07 22.44
N GLY A 102 -0.73 -1.39 23.73
CA GLY A 102 0.33 -0.96 24.62
C GLY A 102 1.72 -1.35 24.14
N TYR A 103 2.54 -0.34 23.87
CA TYR A 103 3.98 -0.40 24.02
C TYR A 103 4.41 0.86 24.79
N SER A 104 4.58 0.71 26.09
CA SER A 104 5.19 1.74 26.94
C SER A 104 6.68 1.82 26.64
N LEU A 105 7.13 2.89 25.98
CA LEU A 105 8.50 3.36 26.13
C LEU A 105 8.55 4.23 27.38
N LYS A 106 9.12 3.68 28.44
CA LYS A 106 9.55 4.46 29.61
C LYS A 106 10.68 5.40 29.17
N LEU A 107 10.53 6.69 29.50
CA LEU A 107 11.66 7.58 29.72
C LEU A 107 12.29 7.27 31.07
#